data_AF-A0AAW1JFV7-F1
#
_entry.id   AF-A0AAW1JFV7-F1
#
_cell.length_a   1.000
_cell.length_b   1.000
_cell.length_c   1.000
_cell.angle_alpha   90.00
_cell.angle_beta   90.00
_cell.angle_gamma   90.00
#
_symmetry.space_group_name_H-M   'P 1'
#
loop_
_entity.id
_entity.type
_entity.pdbx_description
1 polymer ?
#
loop_
_entity_poly.entity_id
_entity_poly.type
_entity_poly.pdbx_seq_one_letter_code
_entity_poly.pdbx_strand_id
1 'polypeptide(L)'
;MQKNLNTTHLDCCYSDLNPNKGKLIEKSTCKKFNQQANIASKYIKVICNYKGKLVYEDYFIFPAKLRVRRKKVLNRYNVLILGLRSVSIINAYRKLSKFLNYLRYEMEVVEYTKYNAVSLNWINREALQNIIPLYTGMAYEDALKAYNQKHLNFIWEQYKREGYKILLAEDCVEHGVFRQGILQNVTANYNFSPFMKLYERLTGHISNGDCYICTSSKKSYKVVLDHYTSWSESIRENREKHFAMLWINSLTTTQEAHKGLNMLEIAAQDLISFFKTLKVRRLLEDTMVFIISDRGYMNNELYSIKQFKTEMKLPLLHIFLPIHMKVRQKRVVNQFMINRDKLVTPYDVHRTLETIVKFNTINFTYVQTKQKSMAKGISLFDKVPHRYCESIGVNSDTCACKYIAKYHRTKG
;
A
#
# COMPACT_ATOMS: atom_id res chain seq x y z
N MET A 1 17.54 -30.74 -11.41
CA MET A 1 18.90 -30.77 -11.96
C MET A 1 19.62 -29.48 -11.58
N GLN A 2 20.27 -29.42 -10.41
CA GLN A 2 21.19 -28.32 -10.08
C GLN A 2 22.51 -28.62 -10.79
N LYS A 3 22.70 -28.07 -11.99
CA LYS A 3 24.05 -27.99 -12.55
C LYS A 3 24.81 -27.01 -11.66
N ASN A 4 25.86 -27.49 -10.99
CA ASN A 4 26.87 -26.62 -10.39
C ASN A 4 27.40 -25.72 -11.50
N LEU A 5 26.92 -24.48 -11.56
CA LEU A 5 27.45 -23.45 -12.43
C LEU A 5 28.92 -23.28 -12.04
N ASN A 6 29.82 -23.56 -12.98
CA ASN A 6 31.25 -23.38 -12.75
C ASN A 6 31.55 -21.87 -12.61
N THR A 7 31.67 -21.39 -11.37
CA THR A 7 31.86 -19.96 -11.05
C THR A 7 33.32 -19.51 -11.08
N THR A 8 34.27 -20.37 -11.47
CA THR A 8 35.71 -20.05 -11.46
C THR A 8 36.09 -18.88 -12.36
N HIS A 9 35.26 -18.51 -13.33
CA HIS A 9 35.45 -17.36 -14.22
C HIS A 9 34.42 -16.24 -14.01
N LEU A 10 33.68 -16.26 -12.90
CA LEU A 10 32.72 -15.22 -12.54
C LEU A 10 33.38 -14.21 -11.62
N ASP A 11 33.63 -13.01 -12.14
CA ASP A 11 34.18 -11.88 -11.40
C ASP A 11 33.05 -10.90 -11.03
N CYS A 12 32.68 -10.84 -9.75
CA CYS A 12 31.68 -9.91 -9.23
C CYS A 12 32.32 -8.77 -8.43
N CYS A 13 31.76 -7.58 -8.55
CA CYS A 13 32.14 -6.45 -7.71
C CYS A 13 30.94 -5.51 -7.48
N TYR A 14 31.04 -4.67 -6.45
CA TYR A 14 30.03 -3.67 -6.16
C TYR A 14 30.62 -2.26 -6.05
N SER A 15 29.84 -1.27 -6.48
CA SER A 15 30.16 0.15 -6.36
C SER A 15 29.13 0.83 -5.48
N ASP A 16 29.59 1.69 -4.57
CA ASP A 16 28.73 2.53 -3.74
C ASP A 16 28.06 3.59 -4.61
N LEU A 17 26.76 3.80 -4.44
CA LEU A 17 26.00 4.78 -5.22
C LEU A 17 25.53 5.95 -4.35
N ASN A 18 25.45 7.13 -4.95
CA ASN A 18 24.76 8.28 -4.37
C ASN A 18 23.68 8.80 -5.33
N PRO A 19 22.41 8.93 -4.89
CA PRO A 19 21.38 9.58 -5.68
C PRO A 19 21.72 11.08 -5.81
N ASN A 20 21.79 11.60 -7.03
CA ASN A 20 21.96 13.02 -7.29
C ASN A 20 21.12 13.44 -8.51
N LYS A 21 20.24 14.44 -8.33
CA LYS A 21 19.37 14.99 -9.39
C LYS A 21 18.71 13.93 -10.30
N GLY A 22 18.20 12.84 -9.71
CA GLY A 22 17.52 11.77 -10.46
C GLY A 22 18.44 10.76 -11.18
N LYS A 23 19.75 10.78 -10.91
CA LYS A 23 20.73 9.78 -11.36
C LYS A 23 21.34 9.06 -10.16
N LEU A 24 21.78 7.82 -10.35
CA LEU A 24 22.64 7.09 -9.41
C LEU A 24 24.07 7.29 -9.89
N ILE A 25 24.87 8.00 -9.10
CA ILE A 25 26.27 8.28 -9.42
C ILE A 25 27.13 7.30 -8.64
N GLU A 26 28.03 6.59 -9.34
CA GLU A 26 29.04 5.75 -8.71
C GLU A 26 30.03 6.62 -7.92
N LYS A 27 30.22 6.28 -6.65
CA LYS A 27 31.04 7.03 -5.69
C LYS A 27 32.32 6.29 -5.30
N SER A 28 32.41 5.00 -5.61
CA SER A 28 33.57 4.18 -5.30
C SER A 28 34.03 3.41 -6.53
N THR A 29 35.30 3.03 -6.51
CA THR A 29 35.81 1.96 -7.37
C THR A 29 35.09 0.65 -7.05
N CYS A 30 35.03 -0.25 -8.03
CA CYS A 30 34.30 -1.51 -7.89
C CYS A 30 35.05 -2.46 -6.94
N LYS A 31 34.44 -2.75 -5.79
CA LYS A 31 35.00 -3.61 -4.74
C LYS A 31 34.65 -5.07 -5.04
N LYS A 32 35.66 -5.89 -5.32
CA LYS A 32 35.47 -7.32 -5.63
C LYS A 32 34.90 -8.08 -4.44
N PHE A 33 34.04 -9.05 -4.72
CA PHE A 33 33.53 -10.00 -3.74
C PHE A 33 33.27 -11.36 -4.42
N ASN A 34 33.36 -12.44 -3.64
CA ASN A 34 33.09 -13.79 -4.15
C ASN A 34 31.66 -14.22 -3.82
N GLN A 35 31.37 -14.52 -2.55
CA GLN A 35 30.05 -15.00 -2.12
C GLN A 35 29.26 -13.96 -1.32
N GLN A 36 29.93 -13.17 -0.49
CA GLN A 36 29.30 -12.19 0.40
C GLN A 36 30.17 -10.94 0.52
N ALA A 37 29.51 -9.82 0.80
CA ALA A 37 30.16 -8.54 1.04
C ALA A 37 29.48 -7.82 2.20
N ASN A 38 30.27 -7.15 3.04
CA ASN A 38 29.76 -6.30 4.10
C ASN A 38 29.43 -4.91 3.54
N ILE A 39 28.15 -4.67 3.27
CA ILE A 39 27.69 -3.42 2.68
C ILE A 39 27.36 -2.41 3.79
N ALA A 40 28.12 -1.31 3.82
CA ALA A 40 27.85 -0.16 4.68
C ALA A 40 26.96 0.91 3.99
N SER A 41 26.99 0.93 2.65
CA SER A 41 26.30 1.94 1.84
C SER A 41 24.81 1.65 1.72
N LYS A 42 24.03 2.73 1.64
CA LYS A 42 22.58 2.64 1.46
C LYS A 42 22.20 2.15 0.06
N TYR A 43 22.98 2.50 -0.95
CA TYR A 43 22.75 2.16 -2.35
C TYR A 43 24.02 1.57 -2.93
N ILE A 44 23.90 0.47 -3.68
CA ILE A 44 25.01 -0.11 -4.42
C ILE A 44 24.56 -0.56 -5.81
N LYS A 45 25.51 -0.55 -6.75
CA LYS A 45 25.43 -1.27 -8.02
C LYS A 45 26.25 -2.55 -7.87
N VAL A 46 25.74 -3.67 -8.35
CA VAL A 46 26.50 -4.92 -8.46
C VAL A 46 26.63 -5.25 -9.93
N ILE A 47 27.84 -5.60 -10.36
CA ILE A 47 28.11 -6.15 -11.68
C ILE A 47 28.84 -7.48 -11.54
N CYS A 48 28.54 -8.42 -12.42
CA CYS A 48 29.32 -9.63 -12.56
C CYS A 48 29.67 -9.89 -14.03
N ASN A 49 30.94 -10.23 -14.26
CA ASN A 49 31.45 -10.59 -15.57
C ASN A 49 31.81 -12.07 -15.60
N TYR A 50 31.40 -12.77 -16.65
CA TYR A 50 31.84 -14.14 -16.91
C TYR A 50 32.74 -14.14 -18.15
N LYS A 51 34.01 -14.55 -17.97
CA LYS A 51 35.03 -14.52 -19.04
C LYS A 51 35.12 -13.14 -19.74
N GLY A 52 35.11 -12.08 -18.94
CA GLY A 52 35.19 -10.68 -19.43
C GLY A 52 33.91 -10.10 -20.03
N LYS A 53 32.80 -10.86 -20.09
CA LYS A 53 31.50 -10.35 -20.56
C LYS A 53 30.57 -10.06 -19.39
N LEU A 54 29.92 -8.90 -19.39
CA LEU A 54 28.90 -8.55 -18.40
C LEU A 54 27.70 -9.50 -18.53
N VAL A 55 27.41 -10.24 -17.46
CA VAL A 55 26.30 -11.20 -17.42
C VAL A 55 25.25 -10.85 -16.36
N TYR A 56 25.59 -9.94 -15.44
CA TYR A 56 24.68 -9.49 -14.39
C TYR A 56 24.96 -8.04 -14.06
N GLU A 57 23.91 -7.23 -14.02
CA GLU A 57 23.91 -5.87 -13.49
C GLU A 57 22.62 -5.66 -12.69
N ASP A 58 22.75 -5.19 -11.45
CA ASP A 58 21.59 -4.93 -10.59
C ASP A 58 21.91 -3.86 -9.55
N TYR A 59 20.85 -3.30 -8.97
CA TYR A 59 20.90 -2.17 -8.05
C TYR A 59 20.20 -2.55 -6.76
N PHE A 60 20.84 -2.25 -5.63
CA PHE A 60 20.33 -2.61 -4.32
C PHE A 60 20.20 -1.39 -3.44
N ILE A 61 19.17 -1.42 -2.60
CA ILE A 61 18.92 -0.46 -1.55
C ILE A 61 18.79 -1.20 -0.22
N PHE A 62 19.52 -0.72 0.77
CA PHE A 62 19.45 -1.24 2.12
C PHE A 62 18.79 -0.20 3.02
N PRO A 63 17.92 -0.60 3.96
CA PRO A 63 17.47 0.31 4.99
C PRO A 63 18.70 0.84 5.73
N ALA A 64 18.77 2.16 5.94
CA ALA A 64 19.86 2.74 6.71
C ALA A 64 19.92 2.02 8.07
N LYS A 65 21.10 1.56 8.50
CA LYS A 65 21.30 1.06 9.86
C LYS A 65 20.93 2.19 10.82
N LEU A 66 19.72 2.12 11.36
CA LEU A 66 19.26 3.02 12.39
C LEU A 66 20.21 2.83 13.58
N ARG A 67 20.83 3.91 14.04
CA ARG A 67 21.58 3.87 15.30
C ARG A 67 20.58 3.49 16.38
N VAL A 68 20.82 2.37 17.06
CA VAL A 68 20.02 1.93 18.21
C VAL A 68 20.08 3.02 19.26
N ARG A 69 19.05 3.87 19.28
CA ARG A 69 18.82 4.84 20.35
C ARG A 69 17.80 4.20 21.26
N ARG A 70 18.17 3.99 22.54
CA ARG A 70 17.22 3.60 23.59
C ARG A 70 16.16 4.70 23.73
N LYS A 71 15.09 4.60 22.96
CA LYS A 71 13.90 5.42 23.10
C LYS A 71 12.86 4.65 23.91
N LYS A 72 12.00 5.40 24.60
CA LYS A 72 10.81 4.84 25.25
C LYS A 72 9.97 4.13 24.18
N VAL A 73 9.63 2.87 24.42
CA VAL A 73 8.76 2.10 23.51
C VAL A 73 7.40 2.78 23.47
N LEU A 74 6.96 3.17 22.28
CA LEU A 74 5.60 3.68 22.09
C LEU A 74 4.62 2.51 22.23
N ASN A 75 3.70 2.60 23.18
CA ASN A 75 2.67 1.59 23.41
C ASN A 75 1.49 1.78 22.44
N ARG A 76 1.77 1.57 21.16
CA ARG A 76 0.84 1.83 20.04
C ARG A 76 1.01 0.77 18.95
N TYR A 77 0.02 0.66 18.07
CA TYR A 77 0.10 -0.24 16.91
C TYR A 77 0.87 0.40 15.76
N ASN A 78 1.61 -0.43 15.02
CA ASN A 78 2.10 -0.12 13.70
C ASN A 78 0.96 -0.12 12.69
N VAL A 79 1.12 0.60 11.58
CA VAL A 79 0.15 0.63 10.49
C VAL A 79 0.85 0.31 9.18
N LEU A 80 0.27 -0.62 8.42
CA LEU A 80 0.63 -0.90 7.03
C LEU A 80 -0.61 -0.69 6.16
N ILE A 81 -0.53 0.23 5.21
CA ILE A 81 -1.48 0.34 4.10
C ILE A 81 -0.84 -0.32 2.89
N LEU A 82 -1.39 -1.47 2.47
CA LEU A 82 -1.07 -2.13 1.22
C LEU A 82 -2.17 -1.77 0.20
N GLY A 83 -1.91 -0.72 -0.57
CA GLY A 83 -2.73 -0.27 -1.68
C GLY A 83 -2.55 -1.15 -2.91
N LEU A 84 -3.63 -1.71 -3.44
CA LEU A 84 -3.66 -2.32 -4.77
C LEU A 84 -4.48 -1.41 -5.68
N ARG A 85 -3.85 -0.80 -6.68
CA ARG A 85 -4.55 0.17 -7.53
C ARG A 85 -5.69 -0.49 -8.30
N SER A 86 -6.84 0.17 -8.38
CA SER A 86 -7.96 -0.18 -9.27
C SER A 86 -8.44 -1.64 -9.13
N VAL A 87 -8.45 -2.17 -7.90
CA VAL A 87 -8.99 -3.50 -7.57
C VAL A 87 -10.35 -3.39 -6.89
N SER A 88 -11.40 -3.91 -7.52
CA SER A 88 -12.70 -4.08 -6.88
C SER A 88 -12.73 -5.36 -6.05
N ILE A 89 -13.59 -5.42 -5.03
CA ILE A 89 -13.79 -6.65 -4.24
C ILE A 89 -14.19 -7.83 -5.14
N ILE A 90 -15.07 -7.60 -6.12
CA ILE A 90 -15.56 -8.66 -7.03
C ILE A 90 -14.45 -9.13 -7.97
N ASN A 91 -13.63 -8.21 -8.49
CA ASN A 91 -12.47 -8.55 -9.31
C ASN A 91 -11.42 -9.34 -8.51
N ALA A 92 -11.20 -8.97 -7.24
CA ALA A 92 -10.33 -9.72 -6.35
C ALA A 92 -10.82 -11.16 -6.15
N TYR A 93 -12.13 -11.40 -6.01
CA TYR A 93 -12.67 -12.76 -5.95
C TYR A 93 -12.37 -13.59 -7.20
N ARG A 94 -12.37 -12.97 -8.38
CA ARG A 94 -12.05 -13.67 -9.64
C ARG A 94 -10.56 -13.91 -9.83
N LYS A 95 -9.71 -12.93 -9.50
CA LYS A 95 -8.28 -12.94 -9.88
C LYS A 95 -7.31 -13.22 -8.72
N LEU A 96 -7.77 -13.07 -7.48
CA LEU A 96 -6.97 -13.25 -6.26
C LEU A 96 -7.59 -14.29 -5.31
N SER A 97 -8.41 -15.21 -5.80
CA SER A 97 -9.15 -16.20 -4.99
C SER A 97 -8.27 -16.93 -3.97
N LYS A 98 -7.11 -17.44 -4.39
CA LYS A 98 -6.13 -18.11 -3.50
C LYS A 98 -5.63 -17.17 -2.40
N PHE A 99 -5.35 -15.92 -2.74
CA PHE A 99 -4.89 -14.92 -1.78
C PHE A 99 -6.02 -14.52 -0.81
N LEU A 100 -7.25 -14.32 -1.28
CA LEU A 100 -8.41 -14.04 -0.43
C LEU A 100 -8.71 -15.18 0.54
N ASN A 101 -8.59 -16.45 0.09
CA ASN A 101 -8.73 -17.60 0.98
C ASN A 101 -7.66 -17.59 2.09
N TYR A 102 -6.40 -17.31 1.74
CA TYR A 102 -5.35 -17.14 2.74
C TYR A 102 -5.68 -16.00 3.73
N LEU A 103 -6.11 -14.83 3.23
CA LEU A 103 -6.49 -13.72 4.11
C LEU A 103 -7.66 -14.09 5.05
N ARG A 104 -8.66 -14.80 4.55
CA ARG A 104 -9.85 -15.19 5.31
C ARG A 104 -9.56 -16.24 6.35
N TYR A 105 -8.89 -17.32 5.98
CA TYR A 105 -8.75 -18.51 6.83
C TYR A 105 -7.46 -18.52 7.65
N GLU A 106 -6.38 -17.91 7.15
CA GLU A 106 -5.07 -17.94 7.83
C GLU A 106 -4.73 -16.63 8.58
N MET A 107 -5.22 -15.50 8.07
CA MET A 107 -5.05 -14.19 8.71
C MET A 107 -6.31 -13.72 9.46
N GLU A 108 -7.47 -14.29 9.14
CA GLU A 108 -8.78 -13.88 9.65
C GLU A 108 -8.97 -12.36 9.53
N VAL A 109 -8.75 -11.82 8.33
CA VAL A 109 -9.00 -10.41 8.07
C VAL A 109 -10.50 -10.11 8.12
N VAL A 110 -10.83 -8.88 8.51
CA VAL A 110 -12.20 -8.36 8.42
C VAL A 110 -12.41 -7.82 7.02
N GLU A 111 -13.25 -8.49 6.24
CA GLU A 111 -13.62 -8.12 4.88
C GLU A 111 -14.80 -7.13 4.87
N TYR A 112 -14.61 -5.96 4.24
CA TYR A 112 -15.65 -4.93 4.10
C TYR A 112 -16.27 -4.96 2.70
N THR A 113 -17.38 -5.68 2.56
CA THR A 113 -18.05 -5.91 1.25
C THR A 113 -18.76 -4.67 0.70
N LYS A 114 -19.04 -3.68 1.56
CA LYS A 114 -19.73 -2.43 1.22
C LYS A 114 -18.82 -1.21 1.39
N TYR A 115 -17.51 -1.39 1.22
CA TYR A 115 -16.59 -0.27 1.09
C TYR A 115 -16.81 0.43 -0.25
N ASN A 116 -17.29 1.68 -0.20
CA ASN A 116 -17.70 2.44 -1.37
C ASN A 116 -16.71 3.58 -1.64
N ALA A 117 -16.32 3.73 -2.90
CA ALA A 117 -15.63 4.94 -3.36
C ALA A 117 -16.46 6.19 -3.07
N VAL A 118 -15.85 7.35 -2.90
CA VAL A 118 -16.57 8.62 -2.67
C VAL A 118 -16.68 9.45 -3.94
N SER A 119 -15.82 9.19 -4.92
CA SER A 119 -15.92 9.79 -6.26
C SER A 119 -15.32 8.88 -7.34
N LEU A 120 -15.91 8.93 -8.53
CA LEU A 120 -15.44 8.30 -9.77
C LEU A 120 -15.21 9.32 -10.89
N ASN A 121 -14.89 10.57 -10.54
CA ASN A 121 -14.72 11.64 -11.53
C ASN A 121 -13.62 11.30 -12.55
N TRP A 122 -14.01 11.29 -13.82
CA TRP A 122 -13.23 10.92 -14.99
C TRP A 122 -12.21 11.98 -15.43
N ILE A 123 -12.40 13.25 -15.06
CA ILE A 123 -11.66 14.37 -15.67
C ILE A 123 -10.41 14.75 -14.86
N ASN A 124 -10.33 14.41 -13.56
CA ASN A 124 -9.36 14.99 -12.63
C ASN A 124 -8.59 13.97 -11.77
N ARG A 125 -7.78 13.10 -12.40
CA ARG A 125 -6.81 12.21 -11.72
C ARG A 125 -7.49 11.19 -10.78
N GLU A 126 -8.06 10.17 -11.40
CA GLU A 126 -9.02 9.19 -10.89
C GLU A 126 -8.70 8.55 -9.52
N ALA A 127 -7.43 8.27 -9.21
CA ALA A 127 -7.05 7.63 -7.96
C ALA A 127 -7.10 8.59 -6.76
N LEU A 128 -6.74 9.86 -6.98
CA LEU A 128 -6.62 10.87 -5.90
C LEU A 128 -7.96 11.21 -5.26
N GLN A 129 -9.05 11.10 -6.03
CA GLN A 129 -10.42 11.33 -5.58
C GLN A 129 -10.83 10.45 -4.38
N ASN A 130 -10.21 9.28 -4.21
CA ASN A 130 -10.48 8.37 -3.07
C ASN A 130 -9.29 8.28 -2.10
N ILE A 131 -8.06 8.46 -2.61
CA ILE A 131 -6.84 8.43 -1.78
C ILE A 131 -6.71 9.70 -0.91
N ILE A 132 -7.09 10.87 -1.42
CA ILE A 132 -7.01 12.10 -0.64
C ILE A 132 -7.97 12.06 0.56
N PRO A 133 -9.27 11.72 0.40
CA PRO A 133 -10.17 11.46 1.52
C PRO A 133 -9.62 10.47 2.57
N LEU A 134 -8.98 9.38 2.13
CA LEU A 134 -8.32 8.41 3.01
C LEU A 134 -7.21 9.05 3.85
N TYR A 135 -6.41 9.95 3.27
CA TYR A 135 -5.25 10.52 3.93
C TYR A 135 -5.49 11.85 4.63
N THR A 136 -6.56 12.58 4.32
CA THR A 136 -6.80 13.93 4.88
C THR A 136 -8.15 14.04 5.59
N GLY A 137 -9.08 13.10 5.34
CA GLY A 137 -10.45 13.21 5.82
C GLY A 137 -11.26 14.30 5.12
N MET A 138 -10.73 14.86 4.03
CA MET A 138 -11.35 15.94 3.25
C MET A 138 -11.68 15.46 1.84
N ALA A 139 -12.74 16.00 1.25
CA ALA A 139 -13.00 15.84 -0.18
C ALA A 139 -11.80 16.39 -0.99
N TYR A 140 -11.59 15.86 -2.20
CA TYR A 140 -10.43 16.21 -3.02
C TYR A 140 -10.34 17.72 -3.28
N GLU A 141 -11.46 18.35 -3.62
CA GLU A 141 -11.57 19.76 -3.96
C GLU A 141 -11.24 20.65 -2.76
N ASP A 142 -11.72 20.29 -1.57
CA ASP A 142 -11.40 21.01 -0.34
C ASP A 142 -9.95 20.82 0.09
N ALA A 143 -9.42 19.61 -0.09
CA ALA A 143 -8.00 19.33 0.14
C ALA A 143 -7.11 20.11 -0.83
N LEU A 144 -7.51 20.27 -2.09
CA LEU A 144 -6.79 21.07 -3.08
C LEU A 144 -6.75 22.55 -2.69
N LYS A 145 -7.90 23.11 -2.24
CA LYS A 145 -7.96 24.47 -1.70
C LYS A 145 -7.02 24.63 -0.50
N ALA A 146 -7.09 23.71 0.47
CA ALA A 146 -6.22 23.73 1.65
C ALA A 146 -4.73 23.55 1.30
N TYR A 147 -4.41 22.76 0.28
CA TYR A 147 -3.04 22.58 -0.22
C TYR A 147 -2.49 23.87 -0.82
N ASN A 148 -3.27 24.55 -1.67
CA ASN A 148 -2.88 25.83 -2.26
C ASN A 148 -2.68 26.92 -1.19
N GLN A 149 -3.43 26.84 -0.09
CA GLN A 149 -3.28 27.72 1.08
C GLN A 149 -2.19 27.27 2.07
N LYS A 150 -1.46 26.17 1.79
CA LYS A 150 -0.43 25.58 2.68
C LYS A 150 -0.96 25.18 4.07
N HIS A 151 -2.24 24.84 4.17
CA HIS A 151 -2.91 24.41 5.40
C HIS A 151 -3.29 22.93 5.42
N LEU A 152 -3.01 22.19 4.34
CA LEU A 152 -3.34 20.77 4.26
C LEU A 152 -2.41 19.94 5.14
N ASN A 153 -3.01 19.14 6.03
CA ASN A 153 -2.30 18.15 6.83
C ASN A 153 -2.72 16.74 6.41
N PHE A 154 -1.74 15.91 6.10
CA PHE A 154 -1.97 14.49 5.88
C PHE A 154 -1.88 13.71 7.20
N ILE A 155 -2.56 12.57 7.26
CA ILE A 155 -2.65 11.72 8.45
C ILE A 155 -1.25 11.31 8.96
N TRP A 156 -0.30 11.04 8.07
CA TRP A 156 1.05 10.64 8.47
C TRP A 156 1.82 11.77 9.18
N GLU A 157 1.46 13.04 9.01
CA GLU A 157 2.07 14.13 9.78
C GLU A 157 1.68 14.04 11.26
N GLN A 158 0.47 13.58 11.56
CA GLN A 158 0.08 13.25 12.94
C GLN A 158 0.89 12.07 13.47
N TYR A 159 1.03 11.00 12.70
CA TYR A 159 1.88 9.86 13.09
C TYR A 159 3.33 10.28 13.33
N LYS A 160 3.89 11.16 12.49
CA LYS A 160 5.24 11.71 12.62
C LYS A 160 5.41 12.52 13.90
N ARG A 161 4.45 13.40 14.25
CA ARG A 161 4.44 14.13 15.54
C ARG A 161 4.45 13.18 16.74
N GLU A 162 3.80 12.04 16.58
CA GLU A 162 3.70 10.99 17.58
C GLU A 162 4.89 10.01 17.57
N GLY A 163 5.93 10.30 16.79
CA GLY A 163 7.21 9.59 16.80
C GLY A 163 7.30 8.40 15.83
N TYR A 164 6.31 8.20 14.96
CA TYR A 164 6.34 7.13 13.97
C TYR A 164 7.32 7.43 12.83
N LYS A 165 7.89 6.36 12.27
CA LYS A 165 8.58 6.39 10.98
C LYS A 165 7.59 6.23 9.85
N ILE A 166 7.63 7.16 8.91
CA ILE A 166 6.78 7.16 7.74
C ILE A 166 7.54 6.54 6.56
N LEU A 167 6.98 5.51 5.95
CA LEU A 167 7.46 4.92 4.69
C LEU A 167 6.45 5.18 3.57
N LEU A 168 6.94 5.72 2.46
CA LEU A 168 6.26 5.76 1.17
C LEU A 168 7.00 4.84 0.21
N ALA A 169 6.30 3.89 -0.38
CA ALA A 169 6.85 3.05 -1.42
C ALA A 169 5.79 2.68 -2.45
N GLU A 170 6.17 2.69 -3.72
CA GLU A 170 5.29 2.29 -4.81
C GLU A 170 6.13 1.73 -5.96
N ASP A 171 5.52 0.88 -6.77
CA ASP A 171 6.05 0.48 -8.08
C ASP A 171 5.28 1.21 -9.19
N CYS A 172 5.77 1.09 -10.42
CA CYS A 172 5.38 1.92 -11.54
C CYS A 172 5.35 3.41 -11.16
N VAL A 173 6.47 3.91 -10.65
CA VAL A 173 6.50 5.19 -9.95
C VAL A 173 6.02 6.33 -10.82
N GLU A 174 6.40 6.36 -12.10
CA GLU A 174 5.99 7.44 -13.03
C GLU A 174 4.47 7.64 -13.10
N HIS A 175 3.71 6.56 -12.97
CA HIS A 175 2.25 6.57 -12.96
C HIS A 175 1.68 6.35 -11.56
N GLY A 176 2.53 6.22 -10.54
CA GLY A 176 2.18 5.95 -9.15
C GLY A 176 1.36 7.06 -8.50
N VAL A 177 0.79 6.75 -7.34
CA VAL A 177 -0.11 7.67 -6.63
C VAL A 177 0.65 8.84 -6.01
N PHE A 178 1.89 8.62 -5.55
CA PHE A 178 2.70 9.67 -4.92
C PHE A 178 3.40 10.58 -5.93
N ARG A 179 3.21 10.34 -7.23
CA ARG A 179 3.67 11.24 -8.30
C ARG A 179 2.57 12.15 -8.84
N GLN A 180 1.35 12.05 -8.30
CA GLN A 180 0.20 12.77 -8.81
C GLN A 180 -0.27 13.88 -7.86
N GLY A 181 -0.45 15.08 -8.43
CA GLY A 181 -1.23 16.17 -7.82
C GLY A 181 -0.69 16.59 -6.46
N ILE A 182 -1.60 16.73 -5.50
CA ILE A 182 -1.30 17.13 -4.11
C ILE A 182 -0.26 16.20 -3.45
N LEU A 183 -0.18 14.93 -3.89
CA LEU A 183 0.76 13.97 -3.32
C LEU A 183 2.20 14.09 -3.88
N GLN A 184 2.43 14.83 -4.95
CA GLN A 184 3.74 14.87 -5.63
C GLN A 184 4.89 15.39 -4.75
N ASN A 185 4.57 16.27 -3.79
CA ASN A 185 5.55 16.97 -2.95
C ASN A 185 5.52 16.52 -1.48
N VAL A 186 4.88 15.39 -1.19
CA VAL A 186 4.80 14.90 0.20
C VAL A 186 6.15 14.45 0.71
N THR A 187 6.39 14.65 2.01
CA THR A 187 7.64 14.24 2.66
C THR A 187 7.37 13.07 3.60
N ALA A 188 8.32 12.15 3.66
CA ALA A 188 8.32 11.02 4.60
C ALA A 188 9.73 10.79 5.12
N ASN A 189 9.86 10.10 6.26
CA ASN A 189 11.19 9.73 6.77
C ASN A 189 11.93 8.83 5.78
N TYR A 190 11.19 7.92 5.14
CA TYR A 190 11.69 6.99 4.13
C TYR A 190 10.81 7.10 2.89
N ASN A 191 11.36 7.67 1.82
CA ASN A 191 10.71 7.68 0.52
C ASN A 191 11.48 6.75 -0.43
N PHE A 192 10.85 5.65 -0.82
CA PHE A 192 11.40 4.63 -1.69
C PHE A 192 11.26 4.99 -3.18
N SER A 193 10.25 5.80 -3.53
CA SER A 193 9.90 6.15 -4.92
C SER A 193 11.07 6.68 -5.75
N PRO A 194 11.99 7.54 -5.24
CA PRO A 194 13.14 8.00 -6.03
C PRO A 194 14.09 6.88 -6.48
N PHE A 195 14.35 5.89 -5.62
CA PHE A 195 15.15 4.73 -5.99
C PHE A 195 14.39 3.86 -6.98
N MET A 196 13.13 3.51 -6.66
CA MET A 196 12.34 2.61 -7.49
C MET A 196 12.13 3.18 -8.89
N LYS A 197 11.86 4.48 -9.03
CA LYS A 197 11.74 5.17 -10.32
C LYS A 197 12.98 5.01 -11.19
N LEU A 198 14.16 5.16 -10.59
CA LEU A 198 15.40 5.05 -11.34
C LEU A 198 15.73 3.59 -11.65
N TYR A 199 15.47 2.69 -10.71
CA TYR A 199 15.61 1.25 -10.92
C TYR A 199 14.72 0.75 -12.06
N GLU A 200 13.46 1.22 -12.12
CA GLU A 200 12.52 0.97 -13.22
C GLU A 200 13.03 1.51 -14.55
N ARG A 201 13.57 2.73 -14.58
CA ARG A 201 14.14 3.31 -15.81
C ARG A 201 15.37 2.57 -16.33
N LEU A 202 16.20 2.05 -15.43
CA LEU A 202 17.46 1.39 -15.79
C LEU A 202 17.29 -0.09 -16.14
N THR A 203 16.35 -0.78 -15.48
CA THR A 203 16.25 -2.24 -15.53
C THR A 203 14.87 -2.77 -15.91
N GLY A 204 13.91 -1.86 -16.11
CA GLY A 204 12.52 -2.18 -16.43
C GLY A 204 12.38 -2.89 -17.76
N HIS A 205 11.60 -3.96 -17.78
CA HIS A 205 11.21 -4.69 -18.98
C HIS A 205 9.88 -5.40 -18.76
N ILE A 206 9.29 -5.89 -19.86
CA ILE A 206 7.92 -6.44 -19.91
C ILE A 206 6.92 -5.37 -19.46
N SER A 207 6.41 -4.61 -20.43
CA SER A 207 5.44 -3.55 -20.17
C SER A 207 4.01 -4.08 -20.03
N ASN A 208 3.26 -3.47 -19.14
CA ASN A 208 1.80 -3.55 -19.03
C ASN A 208 1.27 -2.11 -19.10
N GLY A 209 0.89 -1.68 -20.31
CA GLY A 209 0.73 -0.25 -20.61
C GLY A 209 2.02 0.52 -20.30
N ASP A 210 1.91 1.55 -19.47
CA ASP A 210 3.04 2.44 -19.13
C ASP A 210 3.89 1.94 -17.94
N CYS A 211 3.58 0.76 -17.43
CA CYS A 211 4.26 0.19 -16.26
C CYS A 211 5.13 -1.00 -16.63
N TYR A 212 6.32 -1.09 -16.03
CA TYR A 212 7.15 -2.29 -16.12
C TYR A 212 6.72 -3.33 -15.06
N ILE A 213 6.40 -4.54 -15.50
CA ILE A 213 6.07 -5.66 -14.61
C ILE A 213 7.33 -6.25 -13.98
N CYS A 214 8.47 -6.20 -14.68
CA CYS A 214 9.75 -6.68 -14.21
C CYS A 214 10.81 -5.58 -14.19
N THR A 215 11.71 -5.66 -13.21
CA THR A 215 12.89 -4.81 -13.04
C THR A 215 14.06 -5.70 -12.66
N SER A 216 15.06 -5.78 -13.56
CA SER A 216 16.06 -6.85 -13.52
C SER A 216 15.37 -8.23 -13.41
N SER A 217 15.93 -9.17 -12.67
CA SER A 217 15.35 -10.51 -12.49
C SER A 217 14.09 -10.59 -11.61
N LYS A 218 13.51 -9.45 -11.18
CA LYS A 218 12.44 -9.40 -10.17
C LYS A 218 11.18 -8.75 -10.72
N LYS A 219 10.02 -9.16 -10.20
CA LYS A 219 8.76 -8.43 -10.43
C LYS A 219 8.81 -7.10 -9.68
N SER A 220 8.42 -6.00 -10.32
CA SER A 220 8.57 -4.63 -9.79
C SER A 220 7.87 -4.45 -8.44
N TYR A 221 6.62 -4.90 -8.31
CA TYR A 221 5.87 -4.85 -7.04
C TYR A 221 6.54 -5.67 -5.93
N LYS A 222 7.24 -6.76 -6.26
CA LYS A 222 7.93 -7.60 -5.28
C LYS A 222 9.10 -6.85 -4.66
N VAL A 223 9.76 -5.97 -5.41
CA VAL A 223 10.84 -5.13 -4.89
C VAL A 223 10.31 -4.18 -3.79
N VAL A 224 9.10 -3.64 -3.96
CA VAL A 224 8.42 -2.82 -2.94
C VAL A 224 8.10 -3.64 -1.68
N LEU A 225 7.55 -4.85 -1.85
CA LEU A 225 7.20 -5.76 -0.74
C LEU A 225 8.43 -6.23 0.04
N ASP A 226 9.50 -6.61 -0.68
CA ASP A 226 10.76 -7.06 -0.09
C ASP A 226 11.46 -5.89 0.64
N HIS A 227 11.39 -4.66 0.09
CA HIS A 227 11.88 -3.45 0.76
C HIS A 227 11.15 -3.17 2.07
N TYR A 228 9.81 -3.23 2.08
CA TYR A 228 9.03 -3.07 3.31
C TYR A 228 9.41 -4.12 4.36
N THR A 229 9.57 -5.38 3.96
CA THR A 229 9.93 -6.46 4.87
C THR A 229 11.25 -6.14 5.57
N SER A 230 12.29 -5.82 4.80
CA SER A 230 13.63 -5.50 5.32
C SER A 230 13.64 -4.22 6.16
N TRP A 231 12.89 -3.20 5.73
CA TRP A 231 12.77 -1.95 6.45
C TRP A 231 12.02 -2.10 7.78
N SER A 232 10.90 -2.83 7.80
CA SER A 232 10.09 -3.04 9.00
C SER A 232 10.80 -3.88 10.06
N GLU A 233 11.68 -4.82 9.65
CA GLU A 233 12.60 -5.49 10.57
C GLU A 233 13.53 -4.51 11.26
N SER A 234 14.17 -3.62 10.50
CA SER A 234 15.04 -2.57 11.05
C SER A 234 14.27 -1.64 12.00
N ILE A 235 13.02 -1.24 11.66
CA ILE A 235 12.17 -0.44 12.57
C ILE A 235 11.92 -1.20 13.89
N ARG A 236 11.55 -2.47 13.82
CA ARG A 236 11.27 -3.30 14.99
C ARG A 236 12.50 -3.51 15.86
N GLU A 237 13.66 -3.81 15.27
CA GLU A 237 14.93 -3.97 15.99
C GLU A 237 15.30 -2.71 16.78
N ASN A 238 14.96 -1.54 16.24
CA ASN A 238 15.15 -0.25 16.90
C ASN A 238 14.02 0.14 17.88
N ARG A 239 13.03 -0.74 18.08
CA ARG A 239 11.85 -0.53 18.93
C ARG A 239 11.07 0.74 18.56
N GLU A 240 11.10 1.12 17.29
CA GLU A 240 10.35 2.25 16.75
C GLU A 240 8.98 1.77 16.24
N LYS A 241 8.08 2.73 15.99
CA LYS A 241 6.78 2.46 15.36
C LYS A 241 6.74 2.99 13.94
N HIS A 242 5.99 2.36 13.06
CA HIS A 242 5.86 2.78 11.67
C HIS A 242 4.43 2.95 11.19
N PHE A 243 4.30 3.90 10.25
CA PHE A 243 3.16 4.06 9.38
C PHE A 243 3.69 3.93 7.94
N ALA A 244 3.40 2.79 7.31
CA ALA A 244 3.90 2.47 5.98
C ALA A 244 2.76 2.49 4.97
N MET A 245 3.01 3.12 3.82
CA MET A 245 2.11 3.13 2.67
C MET A 245 2.83 2.51 1.49
N LEU A 246 2.36 1.34 1.06
CA LEU A 246 2.84 0.61 -0.11
C LEU A 246 1.76 0.67 -1.17
N TRP A 247 2.05 1.17 -2.37
CA TRP A 247 1.11 1.15 -3.49
C TRP A 247 1.61 0.30 -4.63
N ILE A 248 0.86 -0.76 -4.94
CA ILE A 248 1.11 -1.64 -6.06
C ILE A 248 0.27 -1.18 -7.24
N ASN A 249 0.93 -0.60 -8.24
CA ASN A 249 0.32 0.00 -9.41
C ASN A 249 0.45 -0.88 -10.65
N SER A 250 1.58 -1.57 -10.85
CA SER A 250 1.91 -2.23 -12.12
C SER A 250 0.95 -3.35 -12.58
N LEU A 251 0.17 -3.92 -11.66
CA LEU A 251 -0.66 -5.12 -11.92
C LEU A 251 -1.98 -4.83 -12.66
N THR A 252 -2.48 -3.60 -12.59
CA THR A 252 -3.87 -3.25 -12.96
C THR A 252 -3.99 -1.93 -13.70
N THR A 253 -2.89 -1.21 -13.88
CA THR A 253 -2.87 0.06 -14.59
C THR A 253 -2.81 -0.14 -16.09
N THR A 254 -3.78 0.40 -16.82
CA THR A 254 -3.61 0.93 -18.18
C THR A 254 -4.55 2.10 -18.39
N GLN A 255 -4.02 3.28 -18.73
CA GLN A 255 -4.83 4.34 -19.33
C GLN A 255 -5.09 4.06 -20.82
N GLU A 256 -4.35 3.12 -21.43
CA GLU A 256 -4.51 2.79 -22.84
C GLU A 256 -5.34 1.52 -23.06
N ALA A 257 -6.44 1.69 -23.79
CA ALA A 257 -7.46 0.68 -24.09
C ALA A 257 -6.91 -0.57 -24.81
N HIS A 258 -5.76 -0.49 -25.49
CA HIS A 258 -5.33 -1.53 -26.43
C HIS A 258 -4.37 -2.59 -25.87
N LYS A 259 -3.87 -2.47 -24.63
CA LYS A 259 -2.80 -3.38 -24.12
C LYS A 259 -2.93 -3.88 -22.69
N GLY A 260 -3.95 -3.45 -21.93
CA GLY A 260 -4.02 -3.73 -20.50
C GLY A 260 -4.55 -5.09 -20.12
N LEU A 261 -3.67 -6.00 -19.71
CA LEU A 261 -4.07 -7.21 -19.01
C LEU A 261 -4.18 -6.89 -17.51
N ASN A 262 -5.29 -7.28 -16.89
CA ASN A 262 -5.37 -7.38 -15.44
C ASN A 262 -4.51 -8.56 -14.99
N MET A 263 -3.31 -8.24 -14.47
CA MET A 263 -2.26 -9.18 -14.10
C MET A 263 -2.32 -9.57 -12.61
N LEU A 264 -3.43 -9.32 -11.91
CA LEU A 264 -3.53 -9.62 -10.46
C LEU A 264 -3.20 -11.07 -10.12
N GLU A 265 -3.58 -12.01 -10.99
CA GLU A 265 -3.40 -13.44 -10.75
C GLU A 265 -1.92 -13.85 -10.59
N ILE A 266 -1.00 -13.18 -11.30
CA ILE A 266 0.44 -13.47 -11.20
C ILE A 266 1.05 -13.04 -9.86
N ALA A 267 0.34 -12.23 -9.08
CA ALA A 267 0.76 -11.73 -7.77
C ALA A 267 0.16 -12.51 -6.60
N ALA A 268 -0.83 -13.38 -6.83
CA ALA A 268 -1.53 -14.07 -5.73
C ALA A 268 -0.57 -14.85 -4.83
N GLN A 269 0.33 -15.66 -5.41
CA GLN A 269 1.30 -16.44 -4.63
C GLN A 269 2.36 -15.56 -3.95
N ASP A 270 2.75 -14.46 -4.58
CA ASP A 270 3.75 -13.53 -4.03
C ASP A 270 3.18 -12.75 -2.85
N LEU A 271 1.92 -12.32 -2.91
CA LEU A 271 1.21 -11.67 -1.81
C LEU A 271 1.04 -12.64 -0.62
N ILE A 272 0.67 -13.90 -0.87
CA ILE A 272 0.62 -14.92 0.18
C ILE A 272 2.00 -15.08 0.82
N SER A 273 3.05 -15.21 0.01
CA SER A 273 4.42 -15.41 0.48
C SER A 273 4.93 -14.21 1.28
N PHE A 274 4.57 -12.99 0.87
CA PHE A 274 4.84 -11.76 1.61
C PHE A 274 4.21 -11.81 3.02
N PHE A 275 2.90 -12.07 3.12
CA PHE A 275 2.26 -12.12 4.44
C PHE A 275 2.71 -13.29 5.31
N LYS A 276 3.02 -14.46 4.72
CA LYS A 276 3.66 -15.57 5.45
C LYS A 276 5.01 -15.14 6.01
N THR A 277 5.81 -14.42 5.22
CA THR A 277 7.10 -13.88 5.63
C THR A 277 6.95 -12.89 6.78
N LEU A 278 5.98 -11.96 6.70
CA LEU A 278 5.69 -11.03 7.81
C LEU A 278 5.25 -11.75 9.08
N LYS A 279 4.44 -12.82 8.95
CA LYS A 279 3.99 -13.65 10.08
C LYS A 279 5.17 -14.38 10.75
N VAL A 280 5.97 -15.13 9.97
CA VAL A 280 7.14 -15.89 10.47
C VAL A 280 8.17 -14.96 11.12
N ARG A 281 8.40 -13.78 10.53
CA ARG A 281 9.30 -12.78 11.08
C ARG A 281 8.70 -12.01 12.25
N ARG A 282 7.46 -12.29 12.69
CA ARG A 282 6.78 -11.58 13.80
C ARG A 282 6.60 -10.08 13.56
N LEU A 283 6.40 -9.67 12.31
CA LEU A 283 6.14 -8.28 11.91
C LEU A 283 4.64 -7.91 11.98
N LEU A 284 3.76 -8.89 12.13
CA LEU A 284 2.30 -8.69 12.21
C LEU A 284 1.77 -8.63 13.66
N GLU A 285 2.58 -8.91 14.67
CA GLU A 285 2.10 -9.03 16.07
C GLU A 285 1.51 -7.73 16.64
N ASP A 286 2.03 -6.58 16.18
CA ASP A 286 1.61 -5.24 16.57
C ASP A 286 1.27 -4.35 15.37
N THR A 287 1.12 -4.92 14.17
CA THR A 287 0.81 -4.19 12.94
C THR A 287 -0.63 -4.40 12.51
N MET A 288 -1.39 -3.32 12.46
CA MET A 288 -2.69 -3.28 11.80
C MET A 288 -2.49 -3.08 10.29
N VAL A 289 -3.03 -3.99 9.49
CA VAL A 289 -2.86 -3.96 8.03
C VAL A 289 -4.17 -3.60 7.36
N PHE A 290 -4.12 -2.63 6.45
CA PHE A 290 -5.20 -2.25 5.55
C PHE A 290 -4.81 -2.68 4.15
N ILE A 291 -5.47 -3.70 3.61
CA ILE A 291 -5.34 -4.11 2.21
C ILE A 291 -6.48 -3.41 1.48
N ILE A 292 -6.16 -2.37 0.72
CA ILE A 292 -7.14 -1.39 0.24
C ILE A 292 -6.94 -1.09 -1.23
N SER A 293 -8.00 -0.68 -1.91
CA SER A 293 -7.93 -0.11 -3.25
C SER A 293 -8.51 1.31 -3.26
N ASP A 294 -8.04 2.13 -4.20
CA ASP A 294 -8.59 3.46 -4.48
C ASP A 294 -9.98 3.37 -5.12
N ARG A 295 -10.20 2.38 -5.99
CA ARG A 295 -11.45 2.13 -6.76
C ARG A 295 -11.46 0.75 -7.40
N GLY A 296 -12.50 0.39 -8.14
CA GLY A 296 -12.49 -0.80 -9.02
C GLY A 296 -11.77 -0.58 -10.34
N TYR A 297 -11.57 -1.66 -11.11
CA TYR A 297 -10.92 -1.59 -12.42
C TYR A 297 -11.73 -0.72 -13.38
N MET A 298 -11.06 0.23 -14.02
CA MET A 298 -11.67 1.14 -14.97
C MET A 298 -11.02 0.95 -16.34
N ASN A 299 -11.86 0.65 -17.32
CA ASN A 299 -11.51 0.61 -18.73
C ASN A 299 -12.68 1.26 -19.47
N ASN A 300 -12.39 2.20 -20.37
CA ASN A 300 -13.37 3.01 -21.08
C ASN A 300 -14.34 2.15 -21.91
N GLU A 301 -13.86 1.04 -22.48
CA GLU A 301 -14.68 0.10 -23.25
C GLU A 301 -15.66 -0.67 -22.34
N LEU A 302 -15.17 -1.05 -21.16
CA LEU A 302 -15.96 -1.79 -20.17
C LEU A 302 -16.92 -0.88 -19.39
N TYR A 303 -16.75 0.44 -19.43
CA TYR A 303 -17.62 1.38 -18.72
C TYR A 303 -19.07 1.31 -19.19
N SER A 304 -19.32 0.91 -20.44
CA SER A 304 -20.68 0.68 -20.95
C SER A 304 -21.42 -0.46 -20.22
N ILE A 305 -20.67 -1.42 -19.65
CA ILE A 305 -21.20 -2.63 -19.02
C ILE A 305 -21.58 -2.36 -17.55
N LYS A 306 -22.85 -2.60 -17.20
CA LYS A 306 -23.43 -2.34 -15.87
C LYS A 306 -22.67 -2.99 -14.70
N GLN A 307 -22.16 -4.21 -14.91
CA GLN A 307 -21.36 -4.92 -13.91
C GLN A 307 -20.08 -4.14 -13.55
N PHE A 308 -19.34 -3.68 -14.56
CA PHE A 308 -18.11 -2.91 -14.35
C PHE A 308 -18.38 -1.55 -13.71
N LYS A 309 -19.48 -0.86 -14.07
CA LYS A 309 -19.92 0.36 -13.36
C LYS A 309 -20.13 0.13 -11.86
N THR A 310 -20.63 -1.04 -11.48
CA THR A 310 -20.84 -1.38 -10.06
C THR A 310 -19.51 -1.70 -9.38
N GLU A 311 -18.64 -2.47 -10.05
CA GLU A 311 -17.33 -2.83 -9.52
C GLU A 311 -16.41 -1.64 -9.30
N MET A 312 -16.44 -0.63 -10.18
CA MET A 312 -15.70 0.62 -10.01
C MET A 312 -16.00 1.32 -8.68
N LYS A 313 -17.24 1.20 -8.19
CA LYS A 313 -17.73 1.84 -6.95
C LYS A 313 -17.36 1.08 -5.68
N LEU A 314 -16.98 -0.20 -5.81
CA LEU A 314 -16.73 -1.12 -4.70
C LEU A 314 -15.25 -1.56 -4.64
N PRO A 315 -14.32 -0.66 -4.30
CA PRO A 315 -12.93 -1.02 -4.07
C PRO A 315 -12.77 -2.11 -3.01
N LEU A 316 -11.67 -2.84 -3.09
CA LEU A 316 -11.25 -3.77 -2.04
C LEU A 316 -10.96 -3.03 -0.72
N LEU A 317 -11.47 -3.53 0.40
CA LEU A 317 -11.00 -3.20 1.74
C LEU A 317 -11.03 -4.45 2.62
N HIS A 318 -9.85 -4.87 3.09
CA HIS A 318 -9.68 -5.89 4.12
C HIS A 318 -8.79 -5.33 5.23
N ILE A 319 -9.15 -5.61 6.48
CA ILE A 319 -8.43 -5.11 7.64
C ILE A 319 -7.96 -6.29 8.49
N PHE A 320 -6.65 -6.43 8.65
CA PHE A 320 -6.05 -7.35 9.61
C PHE A 320 -5.87 -6.64 10.96
N LEU A 321 -6.43 -7.24 12.01
CA LEU A 321 -6.23 -6.81 13.39
C LEU A 321 -5.07 -7.60 14.00
N PRO A 322 -4.06 -6.95 14.61
CA PRO A 322 -2.92 -7.64 15.20
C PRO A 322 -3.35 -8.56 16.35
N ILE A 323 -2.63 -9.67 16.55
CA ILE A 323 -3.00 -10.71 17.52
C ILE A 323 -3.17 -10.18 18.95
N HIS A 324 -2.32 -9.21 19.36
CA HIS A 324 -2.44 -8.57 20.66
C HIS A 324 -3.77 -7.81 20.85
N MET A 325 -4.31 -7.24 19.77
CA MET A 325 -5.65 -6.64 19.78
C MET A 325 -6.73 -7.72 19.86
N LYS A 326 -6.59 -8.79 19.07
CA LYS A 326 -7.57 -9.89 19.06
C LYS A 326 -7.75 -10.54 20.43
N VAL A 327 -6.65 -10.77 21.14
CA VAL A 327 -6.65 -11.41 22.47
C VAL A 327 -7.15 -10.45 23.55
N ARG A 328 -6.68 -9.19 23.55
CA ARG A 328 -6.89 -8.27 24.69
C ARG A 328 -8.07 -7.33 24.53
N GLN A 329 -8.65 -7.21 23.33
CA GLN A 329 -9.68 -6.22 23.02
C GLN A 329 -10.85 -6.82 22.22
N LYS A 330 -11.48 -7.87 22.75
CA LYS A 330 -12.62 -8.54 22.12
C LYS A 330 -13.74 -7.56 21.71
N ARG A 331 -14.00 -6.51 22.50
CA ARG A 331 -14.98 -5.46 22.18
C ARG A 331 -14.62 -4.73 20.87
N VAL A 332 -13.36 -4.36 20.69
CA VAL A 332 -12.89 -3.68 19.46
C VAL A 332 -13.02 -4.63 18.29
N VAL A 333 -12.56 -5.87 18.42
CA VAL A 333 -12.71 -6.89 17.36
C VAL A 333 -14.17 -7.05 16.94
N ASN A 334 -15.07 -7.18 17.92
CA ASN A 334 -16.50 -7.30 17.66
C ASN A 334 -17.04 -6.07 16.93
N GLN A 335 -16.54 -4.86 17.24
CA GLN A 335 -16.97 -3.64 16.56
C GLN A 335 -16.57 -3.62 15.08
N PHE A 336 -15.36 -4.08 14.75
CA PHE A 336 -14.95 -4.25 13.34
C PHE A 336 -15.83 -5.28 12.62
N MET A 337 -16.17 -6.39 13.29
CA MET A 337 -17.06 -7.42 12.73
C MET A 337 -18.47 -6.87 12.47
N ILE A 338 -19.04 -6.07 13.38
CA ILE A 338 -20.34 -5.41 13.21
C ILE A 338 -20.32 -4.41 12.04
N ASN A 339 -19.21 -3.69 11.88
CA ASN A 339 -19.07 -2.65 10.86
C ASN A 339 -18.82 -3.20 9.45
N ARG A 340 -18.36 -4.44 9.31
CA ARG A 340 -17.95 -5.04 8.03
C ARG A 340 -19.04 -5.02 6.94
N ASP A 341 -20.30 -5.10 7.36
CA ASP A 341 -21.48 -5.16 6.49
C ASP A 341 -22.20 -3.81 6.36
N LYS A 342 -21.58 -2.72 6.85
CA LYS A 342 -22.09 -1.34 6.77
C LYS A 342 -21.45 -0.60 5.59
N LEU A 343 -22.13 0.46 5.13
CA LEU A 343 -21.57 1.37 4.13
C LEU A 343 -20.39 2.11 4.75
N VAL A 344 -19.18 1.77 4.32
CA VAL A 344 -17.90 2.36 4.76
C VAL A 344 -17.25 3.06 3.57
N THR A 345 -16.55 4.14 3.82
CA THR A 345 -15.91 5.01 2.83
C THR A 345 -14.47 5.32 3.23
N PRO A 346 -13.63 5.86 2.33
CA PRO A 346 -12.29 6.34 2.68
C PRO A 346 -12.26 7.24 3.93
N TYR A 347 -13.30 8.05 4.18
CA TYR A 347 -13.40 8.91 5.35
C TYR A 347 -13.42 8.10 6.66
N ASP A 348 -14.14 6.99 6.70
CA ASP A 348 -14.20 6.13 7.90
C ASP A 348 -12.84 5.48 8.18
N VAL A 349 -12.14 5.07 7.12
CA VAL A 349 -10.78 4.56 7.24
C VAL A 349 -9.86 5.66 7.77
N HIS A 350 -9.95 6.89 7.27
CA HIS A 350 -9.20 8.04 7.79
C HIS A 350 -9.42 8.23 9.31
N ARG A 351 -10.68 8.27 9.76
CA ARG A 351 -11.02 8.39 11.20
C ARG A 351 -10.49 7.21 12.03
N THR A 352 -10.47 6.02 11.43
CA THR A 352 -9.87 4.84 12.04
C THR A 352 -8.37 5.03 12.23
N LEU A 353 -7.66 5.56 11.24
CA LEU A 353 -6.23 5.89 11.33
C LEU A 353 -5.95 6.95 12.40
N GLU A 354 -6.79 7.98 12.54
CA GLU A 354 -6.68 8.96 13.63
C GLU A 354 -6.89 8.33 15.02
N THR A 355 -7.72 7.29 15.10
CA THR A 355 -7.97 6.56 16.36
C THR A 355 -6.77 5.70 16.72
N ILE A 356 -6.18 4.99 15.74
CA ILE A 356 -5.04 4.09 15.97
C ILE A 356 -3.84 4.85 16.55
N VAL A 357 -3.51 6.03 16.02
CA VAL A 357 -2.36 6.80 16.51
C VAL A 357 -2.56 7.30 17.94
N LYS A 358 -3.81 7.49 18.37
CA LYS A 358 -4.18 7.87 19.75
C LYS A 358 -4.38 6.66 20.67
N PHE A 359 -4.37 5.45 20.12
CA PHE A 359 -4.66 4.24 20.85
C PHE A 359 -3.52 3.88 21.81
N ASN A 360 -3.80 3.70 23.10
CA ASN A 360 -2.82 3.22 24.07
C ASN A 360 -2.97 1.71 24.28
N THR A 361 -1.94 0.94 23.92
CA THR A 361 -1.96 -0.52 24.00
C THR A 361 -1.71 -1.09 25.40
N ILE A 362 -1.31 -0.27 26.38
CA ILE A 362 -1.22 -0.73 27.79
C ILE A 362 -2.58 -0.65 28.45
N ASN A 363 -3.19 0.53 28.41
CA ASN A 363 -4.45 0.78 29.13
C ASN A 363 -5.68 0.35 28.32
N PHE A 364 -5.50 -0.01 27.05
CA PHE A 364 -6.58 -0.36 26.11
C PHE A 364 -7.66 0.73 25.98
N THR A 365 -7.30 1.97 26.29
CA THR A 365 -8.19 3.12 26.20
C THR A 365 -7.95 3.87 24.91
N TYR A 366 -9.03 4.21 24.22
CA TYR A 366 -9.05 5.33 23.28
C TYR A 366 -10.15 6.30 23.72
N VAL A 367 -9.91 7.59 23.56
CA VAL A 367 -10.96 8.58 23.80
C VAL A 367 -11.91 8.51 22.63
N GLN A 368 -13.13 8.03 22.89
CA GLN A 368 -14.20 8.08 21.90
C GLN A 368 -14.46 9.55 21.57
N THR A 369 -14.12 9.97 20.36
CA THR A 369 -14.37 11.35 19.94
C THR A 369 -15.87 11.52 19.75
N LYS A 370 -16.53 12.35 20.58
CA LYS A 370 -17.90 12.81 20.32
C LYS A 370 -17.93 13.46 18.94
N GLN A 371 -18.52 12.78 17.96
CA GLN A 371 -18.55 13.26 16.58
C GLN A 371 -19.69 14.26 16.37
N LYS A 372 -19.37 15.39 15.71
CA LYS A 372 -20.35 16.43 15.37
C LYS A 372 -20.92 16.29 13.94
N SER A 373 -20.32 15.48 13.05
CA SER A 373 -20.79 15.33 11.66
C SER A 373 -20.47 13.96 11.08
N MET A 374 -21.50 13.27 10.54
CA MET A 374 -21.39 11.98 9.85
C MET A 374 -20.69 12.08 8.50
N ALA A 375 -20.67 13.28 7.87
CA ALA A 375 -20.05 13.52 6.56
C ALA A 375 -18.52 13.41 6.59
N LYS A 376 -17.90 13.47 7.78
CA LYS A 376 -16.44 13.35 7.96
C LYS A 376 -15.96 11.93 8.29
N GLY A 377 -16.84 10.94 8.13
CA GLY A 377 -16.57 9.53 8.46
C GLY A 377 -16.67 9.22 9.95
N ILE A 378 -16.72 7.92 10.26
CA ILE A 378 -16.82 7.36 11.61
C ILE A 378 -15.69 6.34 11.77
N SER A 379 -14.97 6.40 12.88
CA SER A 379 -13.93 5.40 13.18
C SER A 379 -14.53 4.01 13.27
N LEU A 380 -13.86 3.01 12.69
CA LEU A 380 -14.29 1.62 12.74
C LEU A 380 -14.13 0.98 14.14
N PHE A 381 -13.49 1.70 15.07
CA PHE A 381 -13.52 1.39 16.52
C PHE A 381 -14.87 1.73 17.16
N ASP A 382 -15.69 2.54 16.51
CA ASP A 382 -17.04 2.94 16.94
C ASP A 382 -18.10 2.29 16.05
N LYS A 383 -19.36 2.27 16.51
CA LYS A 383 -20.47 1.71 15.73
C LYS A 383 -20.80 2.61 14.54
N VAL A 384 -20.62 2.09 13.33
CA VAL A 384 -21.11 2.73 12.11
C VAL A 384 -22.63 2.49 12.04
N PRO A 385 -23.46 3.55 12.06
CA PRO A 385 -24.90 3.41 11.96
C PRO A 385 -25.30 2.95 10.55
N HIS A 386 -26.55 2.51 10.41
CA HIS A 386 -27.12 2.34 9.08
C HIS A 386 -27.23 3.73 8.42
N ARG A 387 -26.76 3.84 7.19
CA ARG A 387 -26.70 5.10 6.43
C ARG A 387 -26.67 4.81 4.94
N TYR A 388 -27.09 5.78 4.14
CA TYR A 388 -27.13 5.76 2.68
C TYR A 388 -26.18 6.81 2.11
N CYS A 389 -25.77 6.69 0.84
CA CYS A 389 -24.74 7.53 0.24
C CYS A 389 -25.05 9.03 0.36
N GLU A 390 -26.30 9.42 0.11
CA GLU A 390 -26.75 10.80 0.17
C GLU A 390 -26.61 11.38 1.60
N SER A 391 -26.85 10.57 2.64
CA SER A 391 -26.70 11.01 4.05
C SER A 391 -25.25 11.27 4.48
N ILE A 392 -24.27 10.79 3.71
CA ILE A 392 -22.83 10.99 3.96
C ILE A 392 -22.15 11.78 2.85
N GLY A 393 -22.92 12.45 1.99
CA GLY A 393 -22.38 13.33 0.93
C GLY A 393 -21.73 12.58 -0.24
N VAL A 394 -21.97 11.28 -0.40
CA VAL A 394 -21.52 10.52 -1.58
C VAL A 394 -22.53 10.69 -2.70
N ASN A 395 -22.07 11.16 -3.86
CA ASN A 395 -22.92 11.35 -5.03
C ASN A 395 -23.58 10.02 -5.45
N SER A 396 -24.86 10.09 -5.82
CA SER A 396 -25.66 8.95 -6.26
C SER A 396 -25.04 8.17 -7.44
N ASP A 397 -24.28 8.85 -8.31
CA ASP A 397 -23.57 8.22 -9.44
C ASP A 397 -22.40 7.37 -8.99
N THR A 398 -21.82 7.66 -7.83
CA THR A 398 -20.74 6.88 -7.21
C THR A 398 -21.26 5.85 -6.20
N CYS A 399 -22.54 5.91 -5.83
CA CYS A 399 -23.14 5.00 -4.88
C CYS A 399 -23.40 3.61 -5.48
N ALA A 400 -22.88 2.54 -4.87
CA ALA A 400 -23.20 1.16 -5.26
C ALA A 400 -24.55 0.67 -4.73
N CYS A 401 -25.09 1.27 -3.65
CA CYS A 401 -26.28 0.80 -2.95
C CYS A 401 -27.56 0.76 -3.83
N LYS A 402 -27.66 1.59 -4.88
CA LYS A 402 -28.77 1.55 -5.84
C LYS A 402 -28.92 0.20 -6.56
N TYR A 403 -27.85 -0.59 -6.67
CA TYR A 403 -27.86 -1.87 -7.39
C TYR A 403 -28.16 -3.08 -6.50
N ILE A 404 -27.85 -3.02 -5.21
CA ILE A 404 -28.09 -4.14 -4.27
C ILE A 404 -29.59 -4.28 -3.94
N ALA A 405 -30.33 -3.17 -3.86
CA ALA A 405 -31.77 -3.20 -3.58
C ALA A 405 -32.60 -3.90 -4.68
N LYS A 406 -32.11 -3.93 -5.93
CA LYS A 406 -32.84 -4.54 -7.05
C LYS A 406 -32.71 -6.07 -7.09
N TYR A 407 -31.63 -6.64 -6.52
CA TYR A 407 -31.41 -8.09 -6.50
C TYR A 407 -32.31 -8.80 -5.48
N HIS A 408 -32.71 -8.11 -4.41
CA HIS A 408 -33.66 -8.63 -3.42
C HIS A 408 -35.13 -8.46 -3.83
N ARG A 409 -35.45 -7.64 -4.84
CA ARG A 409 -36.83 -7.47 -5.34
C ARG A 409 -37.23 -8.44 -6.44
N THR A 410 -36.30 -9.24 -6.97
CA THR A 410 -36.58 -10.26 -8.01
C THR A 410 -36.59 -11.69 -7.48
N LYS A 411 -36.60 -11.87 -6.15
CA LYS A 411 -36.85 -13.14 -5.46
C LYS A 411 -37.83 -12.93 -4.30
N GLY A 412 -38.98 -12.34 -4.62
CA GLY A 412 -40.18 -12.33 -3.79
C GLY A 412 -41.27 -13.02 -4.55
#